data_AF-A0A8J2VPS7-F1
#
_entry.id   AF-A0A8J2VPS7-F1
#
_cell.length_a   1.000
_cell.length_b   1.000
_cell.length_c   1.000
_cell.angle_alpha   90.00
_cell.angle_beta   90.00
_cell.angle_gamma   90.00
#
_symmetry.space_group_name_H-M   'P 1'
#
loop_
_entity.id
_entity.type
_entity.pdbx_description
1 polymer ?
#
loop_
_entity_poly.entity_id
_entity_poly.type
_entity_poly.pdbx_seq_one_letter_code
_entity_poly.pdbx_strand_id
1 'polypeptide(L)'
;MECCMSEEAKEQKRINQEIERQLRKDKRDARRELKLLLLGTGESGKSTFIKQMRIIHGSGYSDEDKRGFIKLVYQNIFMAMQSMIRAMDLLKIQYGNPSNAEKAELISSIDYESVTTFESPYVEAIKALWADSGIQECYDRRREYQLTDSAKYYLSDLPRIESSDYLPTEQDILRARQPTTGILEYPFDLDGIIFRMVDVGGQRSERRKWIHCFENVTSIIFLVALSEYDQILFESENENRMEESKALFKTIITYPWFQHSSVILFLNKKDLLEEKIMYSHLVDYFPEYEGPKCDPVPAREYILQKYLKENPDPDRQCYSHFTTATGLYVRRSIRLLLVTISSRLRAGPPGPETNLEGPSGPETVLGGSVRSRDGLLRIRRAPSLPWVGPLGPETALGGSVRSRDDLGRVRQVPKRY
;
A
#
# COMPACT_ATOMS: atom_id res chain seq x y z
N MET A 1 60.44 21.07 19.78
CA MET A 1 60.10 20.94 21.22
C MET A 1 59.14 19.77 21.39
N GLU A 2 59.65 18.55 21.21
CA GLU A 2 58.94 17.30 21.52
C GLU A 2 59.77 16.57 22.58
N CYS A 3 59.52 16.88 23.84
CA CYS A 3 60.04 16.09 24.95
C CYS A 3 59.10 16.31 26.15
N CYS A 4 58.60 15.23 26.73
CA CYS A 4 57.76 15.15 27.94
C CYS A 4 56.23 15.14 27.78
N MET A 5 55.67 14.45 26.78
CA MET A 5 54.30 13.93 26.93
C MET A 5 54.37 12.59 27.69
N SER A 6 53.61 12.46 28.79
CA SER A 6 53.45 11.17 29.49
C SER A 6 52.87 10.12 28.54
N GLU A 7 53.15 8.84 28.79
CA GLU A 7 52.58 7.74 27.99
C GLU A 7 51.05 7.80 27.97
N GLU A 8 50.41 8.19 29.08
CA GLU A 8 48.98 8.46 29.14
C GLU A 8 48.54 9.60 28.20
N ALA A 9 49.29 10.70 28.13
CA ALA A 9 48.95 11.83 27.25
C ALA A 9 49.13 11.48 25.77
N LYS A 10 50.09 10.60 25.44
CA LYS A 10 50.26 10.06 24.07
C LYS A 10 49.10 9.14 23.70
N GLU A 11 48.69 8.25 24.61
CA GLU A 11 47.59 7.33 24.38
C GLU A 11 46.24 8.08 24.29
N GLN A 12 45.99 9.07 25.15
CA GLN A 12 44.82 9.95 25.03
C GLN A 12 44.78 10.69 23.70
N LYS A 13 45.93 11.19 23.22
CA LYS A 13 46.02 11.86 21.91
C LYS A 13 45.73 10.88 20.76
N ARG A 14 46.19 9.64 20.86
CA ARG A 14 45.91 8.58 19.88
C ARG A 14 44.43 8.20 19.86
N ILE A 15 43.82 7.99 21.02
CA ILE A 15 42.39 7.70 21.17
C ILE A 15 41.56 8.87 20.62
N ASN A 16 41.91 10.11 20.97
CA ASN A 16 41.21 11.28 20.46
C ASN A 16 41.31 11.42 18.93
N GLN A 17 42.48 11.14 18.35
CA GLN A 17 42.65 11.11 16.89
C GLN A 17 41.84 10.00 16.22
N GLU A 18 41.71 8.83 16.85
CA GLU A 18 40.86 7.74 16.34
C GLU A 18 39.38 8.13 16.40
N ILE A 19 38.93 8.72 17.51
CA ILE A 19 37.57 9.23 17.67
C ILE A 19 37.27 10.30 16.62
N GLU A 20 38.16 11.27 16.41
CA GLU A 20 37.98 12.29 15.37
C GLU A 20 37.94 11.69 13.96
N ARG A 21 38.77 10.67 13.68
CA ARG A 21 38.75 9.97 12.39
C ARG A 21 37.42 9.25 12.19
N GLN A 22 36.93 8.56 13.22
CA GLN A 22 35.65 7.86 13.19
C GLN A 22 34.49 8.86 13.00
N LEU A 23 34.45 9.96 13.76
CA LEU A 23 33.45 11.02 13.62
C LEU A 23 33.43 11.64 12.21
N ARG A 24 34.60 11.85 11.58
CA ARG A 24 34.68 12.36 10.20
C ARG A 24 34.14 11.35 9.20
N LYS A 25 34.41 10.06 9.41
CA LYS A 25 33.88 8.98 8.59
C LYS A 25 32.37 8.88 8.72
N ASP A 26 31.86 8.83 9.95
CA ASP A 26 30.42 8.77 10.25
C ASP A 26 29.69 10.00 9.68
N LYS A 27 30.27 11.19 9.77
CA LYS A 27 29.70 12.41 9.18
C LYS A 27 29.66 12.36 7.64
N ARG A 28 30.62 11.68 7.00
CA ARG A 28 30.65 11.50 5.55
C ARG A 28 29.62 10.46 5.12
N ASP A 29 29.50 9.37 5.86
CA ASP A 29 28.56 8.28 5.57
C ASP A 29 27.12 8.73 5.84
N ALA A 30 26.87 9.47 6.94
CA ALA A 30 25.58 10.09 7.24
C ALA A 30 25.13 11.08 6.15
N ARG A 31 26.05 11.78 5.48
CA ARG A 31 25.73 12.65 4.33
C ARG A 31 25.28 11.88 3.07
N ARG A 32 25.56 10.58 3.01
CA ARG A 32 25.18 9.69 1.91
C ARG A 32 23.97 8.83 2.25
N GLU A 33 23.50 8.92 3.50
CA GLU A 33 22.33 8.21 3.97
C GLU A 33 21.06 9.01 3.65
N LEU A 34 20.08 8.34 3.06
CA LEU A 34 18.78 8.91 2.73
C LEU A 34 17.70 8.25 3.55
N LYS A 35 17.05 9.04 4.40
CA LYS A 35 16.00 8.55 5.28
C LYS A 35 14.65 8.64 4.57
N LEU A 36 14.01 7.48 4.38
CA LEU A 36 12.69 7.34 3.79
C LEU A 36 11.70 6.97 4.90
N LEU A 37 10.71 7.82 5.14
CA LEU A 37 9.73 7.60 6.20
C LEU A 37 8.42 7.05 5.61
N LEU A 38 7.98 5.88 6.07
CA LEU A 38 6.76 5.24 5.60
C LEU A 38 5.61 5.59 6.52
N LEU A 39 4.63 6.32 6.01
CA LEU A 39 3.46 6.77 6.76
C LEU A 39 2.17 6.26 6.12
N GLY A 40 1.09 6.28 6.88
CA GLY A 40 -0.22 5.83 6.45
C GLY A 40 -0.98 5.13 7.57
N THR A 41 -2.29 4.98 7.42
CA THR A 41 -3.18 4.31 8.37
C THR A 41 -2.79 2.85 8.61
N GLY A 42 -3.38 2.23 9.65
CA GLY A 42 -3.29 0.78 9.83
C GLY A 42 -3.67 0.05 8.54
N GLU A 43 -3.03 -1.09 8.27
CA GLU A 43 -3.35 -1.97 7.12
C GLU A 43 -3.11 -1.39 5.71
N SER A 44 -2.64 -0.15 5.56
CA SER A 44 -2.31 0.47 4.26
C SER A 44 -1.23 -0.25 3.44
N GLY A 45 -0.46 -1.17 4.06
CA GLY A 45 0.54 -2.01 3.40
C GLY A 45 2.00 -1.58 3.60
N LYS A 46 2.30 -0.74 4.60
CA LYS A 46 3.67 -0.27 4.91
C LYS A 46 4.65 -1.43 5.11
N SER A 47 4.31 -2.35 5.99
CA SER A 47 5.17 -3.51 6.29
C SER A 47 5.27 -4.46 5.08
N THR A 48 4.23 -4.59 4.27
CA THR A 48 4.31 -5.35 2.99
C THR A 48 5.29 -4.69 2.04
N PHE A 49 5.32 -3.36 1.97
CA PHE A 49 6.30 -2.62 1.18
C PHE A 49 7.74 -2.84 1.67
N ILE A 50 7.97 -2.86 2.98
CA ILE A 50 9.27 -3.21 3.57
C ILE A 50 9.69 -4.65 3.23
N LYS A 51 8.75 -5.61 3.34
CA LYS A 51 9.01 -7.01 2.97
C LYS A 51 9.42 -7.13 1.50
N GLN A 52 8.77 -6.38 0.60
CA GLN A 52 9.19 -6.29 -0.81
C GLN A 52 10.60 -5.72 -0.96
N MET A 53 10.94 -4.68 -0.22
CA MET A 53 12.29 -4.10 -0.26
C MET A 53 13.36 -5.10 0.16
N ARG A 54 13.09 -5.90 1.20
CA ARG A 54 13.98 -6.99 1.62
C ARG A 54 14.16 -8.05 0.53
N ILE A 55 13.12 -8.37 -0.24
CA ILE A 55 13.17 -9.31 -1.37
C ILE A 55 13.97 -8.75 -2.54
N ILE A 56 13.80 -7.48 -2.88
CA ILE A 56 14.35 -6.88 -4.11
C ILE A 56 15.79 -6.39 -3.91
N HIS A 57 16.06 -5.75 -2.78
CA HIS A 57 17.29 -5.01 -2.50
C HIS A 57 18.03 -5.52 -1.26
N GLY A 58 17.45 -6.48 -0.53
CA GLY A 58 18.09 -7.14 0.61
C GLY A 58 18.57 -8.55 0.29
N SER A 59 18.81 -9.33 1.35
CA SER A 59 19.19 -10.75 1.25
C SER A 59 18.01 -11.69 0.93
N GLY A 60 16.80 -11.17 0.74
CA GLY A 60 15.59 -11.96 0.64
C GLY A 60 15.23 -12.66 1.95
N TYR A 61 14.50 -13.77 1.84
CA TYR A 61 14.11 -14.63 2.94
C TYR A 61 14.74 -16.00 2.76
N SER A 62 15.65 -16.36 3.68
CA SER A 62 16.20 -17.71 3.76
C SER A 62 15.11 -18.70 4.19
N ASP A 63 15.36 -20.00 4.04
CA ASP A 63 14.41 -21.01 4.51
C ASP A 63 14.25 -21.00 6.03
N GLU A 64 15.26 -20.56 6.78
CA GLU A 64 15.15 -20.32 8.22
C GLU A 64 14.22 -19.14 8.52
N ASP A 65 14.36 -18.03 7.80
CA ASP A 65 13.44 -16.89 7.92
C ASP A 65 12.00 -17.33 7.61
N LYS A 66 11.80 -18.08 6.50
CA LYS A 66 10.48 -18.57 6.08
C LYS A 66 9.83 -19.44 7.15
N ARG A 67 10.59 -20.33 7.80
CA ARG A 67 10.08 -21.16 8.91
C ARG A 67 9.57 -20.30 10.07
N GLY A 68 10.22 -19.17 10.35
CA GLY A 68 9.75 -18.20 11.34
C GLY A 68 8.35 -17.63 11.07
N PHE A 69 7.90 -17.63 9.81
CA PHE A 69 6.56 -17.16 9.43
C PHE A 69 5.47 -18.22 9.54
N ILE A 70 5.80 -19.50 9.71
CA ILE A 70 4.81 -20.61 9.77
C ILE A 70 3.78 -20.33 10.85
N LYS A 71 4.26 -20.07 12.08
CA LYS A 71 3.41 -19.73 13.23
C LYS A 71 2.46 -18.58 12.88
N LEU A 72 3.01 -17.50 12.33
CA LEU A 72 2.23 -16.29 12.01
C LEU A 72 1.13 -16.56 10.98
N VAL A 73 1.40 -17.39 9.96
CA VAL A 73 0.39 -17.79 8.98
C VAL A 73 -0.76 -18.53 9.65
N TYR A 74 -0.47 -19.48 10.54
CA TYR A 74 -1.51 -20.19 11.29
C TYR A 74 -2.34 -19.24 12.14
N GLN A 75 -1.69 -18.38 12.92
CA GLN A 75 -2.38 -17.37 13.73
C GLN A 75 -3.31 -16.48 12.88
N ASN A 76 -2.88 -16.08 11.67
CA ASN A 76 -3.70 -15.29 10.76
C ASN A 76 -4.93 -16.06 10.24
N ILE A 77 -4.81 -17.36 9.97
CA ILE A 77 -5.94 -18.20 9.56
C ILE A 77 -6.97 -18.31 10.67
N PHE A 78 -6.54 -18.62 11.90
CA PHE A 78 -7.42 -18.68 13.06
C PHE A 78 -8.10 -17.34 13.33
N MET A 79 -7.33 -16.25 13.35
CA MET A 79 -7.86 -14.90 13.54
C MET A 79 -8.91 -14.54 12.47
N ALA A 80 -8.66 -14.86 11.20
CA ALA A 80 -9.61 -14.60 10.12
C ALA A 80 -10.91 -15.41 10.30
N MET A 81 -10.81 -16.70 10.61
CA MET A 81 -11.97 -17.56 10.82
C MET A 81 -12.78 -17.11 12.04
N GLN A 82 -12.13 -16.82 13.16
CA GLN A 82 -12.80 -16.32 14.37
C GLN A 82 -13.50 -14.98 14.14
N SER A 83 -12.90 -14.07 13.34
CA SER A 83 -13.58 -12.83 12.97
C SER A 83 -14.84 -13.06 12.14
N MET A 84 -14.82 -14.02 11.21
CA MET A 84 -16.03 -14.38 10.44
C MET A 84 -17.11 -15.04 11.31
N ILE A 85 -16.72 -15.92 12.25
CA ILE A 85 -17.66 -16.54 13.20
C ILE A 85 -18.36 -15.46 14.04
N ARG A 86 -17.60 -14.54 14.65
CA ARG A 86 -18.17 -13.40 15.40
C ARG A 86 -19.08 -12.53 14.53
N ALA A 87 -18.70 -12.33 13.27
CA ALA A 87 -19.50 -11.55 12.33
C ALA A 87 -20.80 -12.26 11.94
N MET A 88 -20.85 -13.58 11.87
CA MET A 88 -22.11 -14.31 11.67
C MET A 88 -23.13 -14.00 12.77
N ASP A 89 -22.70 -13.96 14.03
CA ASP A 89 -23.57 -13.61 15.16
C ASP A 89 -24.04 -12.16 15.11
N LEU A 90 -23.17 -11.23 14.69
CA LEU A 90 -23.50 -9.82 14.53
C LEU A 90 -24.50 -9.60 13.40
N LEU A 91 -24.25 -10.21 12.24
CA LEU A 91 -25.04 -10.06 11.02
C LEU A 91 -26.25 -10.99 10.97
N LYS A 92 -26.43 -11.84 12.00
CA LYS A 92 -27.50 -12.84 12.15
C LYS A 92 -27.57 -13.83 10.97
N ILE A 93 -26.40 -14.20 10.45
CA ILE A 93 -26.26 -15.18 9.37
C ILE A 93 -26.25 -16.58 10.01
N GLN A 94 -27.05 -17.49 9.47
CA GLN A 94 -27.10 -18.88 9.92
C GLN A 94 -26.06 -19.72 9.18
N TYR A 95 -25.53 -20.75 9.84
CA TYR A 95 -24.70 -21.75 9.17
C TYR A 95 -25.54 -22.52 8.14
N GLY A 96 -24.95 -22.78 6.97
CA GLY A 96 -25.57 -23.65 5.97
C GLY A 96 -25.72 -25.08 6.48
N ASN A 97 -24.72 -25.56 7.22
CA ASN A 97 -24.78 -26.84 7.93
C ASN A 97 -24.82 -26.61 9.46
N PRO A 98 -25.91 -26.99 10.15
CA PRO A 98 -26.03 -26.83 11.61
C PRO A 98 -24.89 -27.47 12.43
N SER A 99 -24.29 -28.56 11.94
CA SER A 99 -23.15 -29.21 12.60
C SER A 99 -21.86 -28.37 12.59
N ASN A 100 -21.83 -27.26 11.84
CA ASN A 100 -20.71 -26.32 11.86
C ASN A 100 -20.75 -25.40 13.08
N ALA A 101 -21.88 -25.30 13.80
CA ALA A 101 -21.94 -24.55 15.06
C ALA A 101 -20.95 -25.10 16.10
N GLU A 102 -20.86 -26.43 16.25
CA GLU A 102 -19.89 -27.06 17.16
C GLU A 102 -18.44 -26.82 16.73
N LYS A 103 -18.19 -26.81 15.42
CA LYS A 103 -16.86 -26.51 14.86
C LYS A 103 -16.49 -25.05 15.07
N ALA A 104 -17.45 -24.13 14.95
CA ALA A 104 -17.25 -22.71 15.23
C ALA A 104 -16.93 -22.47 16.70
N GLU A 105 -17.60 -23.16 17.62
CA GLU A 105 -17.31 -23.10 19.06
C GLU A 105 -15.89 -23.60 19.36
N LEU A 106 -15.49 -24.73 18.75
CA LEU A 106 -14.13 -25.26 18.86
C LEU A 106 -13.09 -24.22 18.43
N ILE A 107 -13.26 -23.59 17.27
CA ILE A 107 -12.33 -22.57 16.76
C ILE A 107 -12.36 -21.29 17.61
N SER A 108 -13.52 -20.90 18.13
CA SER A 108 -13.67 -19.68 18.95
C SER A 108 -13.07 -19.81 20.34
N SER A 109 -12.98 -21.03 20.88
CA SER A 109 -12.38 -21.32 22.20
C SER A 109 -10.85 -21.17 22.24
N ILE A 110 -10.19 -21.12 21.08
CA ILE A 110 -8.74 -21.06 20.97
C ILE A 110 -8.26 -19.60 21.00
N ASP A 111 -7.26 -19.31 21.82
CA ASP A 111 -6.50 -18.08 21.67
C ASP A 111 -5.59 -18.19 20.44
N TYR A 112 -5.94 -17.47 19.37
CA TYR A 112 -5.18 -17.49 18.13
C TYR A 112 -3.72 -17.04 18.34
N GLU A 113 -3.40 -16.25 19.36
CA GLU A 113 -2.01 -15.80 19.62
C GLU A 113 -1.12 -16.93 20.15
N SER A 114 -1.72 -17.94 20.78
CA SER A 114 -1.03 -19.11 21.31
C SER A 114 -0.77 -20.21 20.26
N VAL A 115 -1.42 -20.14 19.10
CA VAL A 115 -1.35 -21.18 18.06
C VAL A 115 0.08 -21.34 17.53
N THR A 116 0.55 -22.60 17.51
CA THR A 116 1.87 -22.99 16.96
C THR A 116 1.78 -24.09 15.92
N THR A 117 0.72 -24.91 15.93
CA THR A 117 0.49 -26.01 15.01
C THR A 117 -0.80 -25.81 14.21
N PHE A 118 -0.91 -26.52 13.09
CA PHE A 118 -2.08 -26.50 12.22
C PHE A 118 -2.46 -27.94 11.89
N GLU A 119 -3.12 -28.60 12.85
CA GLU A 119 -3.43 -30.03 12.81
C GLU A 119 -4.91 -30.32 13.12
N SER A 120 -5.34 -31.56 12.92
CA SER A 120 -6.65 -32.05 13.36
C SER A 120 -6.80 -31.94 14.89
N PRO A 121 -7.96 -31.53 15.43
CA PRO A 121 -9.25 -31.33 14.75
C PRO A 121 -9.45 -29.96 14.10
N TYR A 122 -8.53 -29.01 14.31
CA TYR A 122 -8.74 -27.60 13.94
C TYR A 122 -8.74 -27.36 12.44
N VAL A 123 -7.84 -28.00 11.70
CA VAL A 123 -7.76 -27.81 10.23
C VAL A 123 -9.04 -28.29 9.55
N GLU A 124 -9.54 -29.46 9.94
CA GLU A 124 -10.79 -30.01 9.42
C GLU A 124 -12.00 -29.14 9.79
N ALA A 125 -12.00 -28.57 10.99
CA ALA A 125 -13.00 -27.59 11.40
C ALA A 125 -12.97 -26.32 10.53
N ILE A 126 -11.79 -25.74 10.29
CA ILE A 126 -11.62 -24.54 9.47
C ILE A 126 -12.00 -24.83 8.00
N LYS A 127 -11.64 -25.99 7.45
CA LYS A 127 -12.07 -26.40 6.10
C LYS A 127 -13.58 -26.50 6.00
N ALA A 128 -14.22 -27.19 6.95
CA ALA A 128 -15.67 -27.36 6.97
C ALA A 128 -16.42 -26.04 7.13
N LEU A 129 -15.90 -25.12 7.96
CA LEU A 129 -16.42 -23.78 8.12
C LEU A 129 -16.22 -22.95 6.85
N TRP A 130 -15.05 -22.97 6.23
CA TRP A 130 -14.81 -22.22 5.00
C TRP A 130 -15.70 -22.68 3.84
N ALA A 131 -16.01 -23.98 3.76
CA ALA A 131 -16.94 -24.52 2.77
C ALA A 131 -18.43 -24.23 3.08
N ASP A 132 -18.76 -23.70 4.26
CA ASP A 132 -20.13 -23.41 4.67
C ASP A 132 -20.70 -22.19 3.94
N SER A 133 -21.94 -22.30 3.43
CA SER A 133 -22.58 -21.21 2.69
C SER A 133 -22.81 -19.95 3.54
N GLY A 134 -23.07 -20.11 4.84
CA GLY A 134 -23.24 -18.98 5.76
C GLY A 134 -21.92 -18.24 6.03
N ILE A 135 -20.80 -18.98 6.14
CA ILE A 135 -19.47 -18.37 6.24
C ILE A 135 -19.09 -17.67 4.92
N GLN A 136 -19.40 -18.25 3.76
CA GLN A 136 -19.19 -17.60 2.46
C GLN A 136 -20.02 -16.31 2.33
N GLU A 137 -21.30 -16.33 2.72
CA GLU A 137 -22.13 -15.11 2.77
C GLU A 137 -21.54 -14.05 3.71
N CYS A 138 -21.05 -14.48 4.88
CA CYS A 138 -20.38 -13.60 5.83
C CYS A 138 -19.11 -12.99 5.23
N TYR A 139 -18.32 -13.76 4.47
CA TYR A 139 -17.14 -13.27 3.77
C TYR A 139 -17.47 -12.26 2.66
N ASP A 140 -18.57 -12.46 1.95
CA ASP A 140 -19.03 -11.50 0.93
C ASP A 140 -19.42 -10.15 1.54
N ARG A 141 -19.89 -10.17 2.80
CA ARG A 141 -20.21 -8.98 3.61
C ARG A 141 -19.04 -8.45 4.46
N ARG A 142 -17.80 -8.86 4.17
CA ARG A 142 -16.56 -8.47 4.90
C ARG A 142 -16.26 -6.96 4.99
N ARG A 143 -17.03 -6.09 4.33
CA ARG A 143 -16.95 -4.63 4.52
C ARG A 143 -17.63 -4.15 5.81
N GLU A 144 -18.55 -4.95 6.35
CA GLU A 144 -19.38 -4.62 7.52
C GLU A 144 -18.68 -4.93 8.86
N TYR A 145 -17.53 -5.61 8.82
CA TYR A 145 -16.73 -5.96 9.99
C TYR A 145 -15.24 -6.02 9.64
N GLN A 146 -14.43 -6.35 10.63
CA GLN A 146 -12.97 -6.27 10.54
C GLN A 146 -12.40 -7.63 10.15
N LEU A 147 -11.99 -7.75 8.89
CA LEU A 147 -11.37 -8.94 8.33
C LEU A 147 -10.09 -8.57 7.58
N THR A 148 -9.04 -9.37 7.73
CA THR A 148 -7.80 -9.17 6.99
C THR A 148 -7.98 -9.48 5.50
N ASP A 149 -7.44 -8.64 4.63
CA ASP A 149 -7.51 -8.83 3.16
C ASP A 149 -6.96 -10.19 2.69
N SER A 150 -6.00 -10.75 3.44
CA SER A 150 -5.35 -12.04 3.14
C SER A 150 -6.20 -13.27 3.48
N ALA A 151 -7.38 -13.11 4.11
CA ALA A 151 -8.18 -14.23 4.61
C ALA A 151 -8.49 -15.27 3.52
N LYS A 152 -9.05 -14.81 2.38
CA LYS A 152 -9.38 -15.69 1.24
C LYS A 152 -8.16 -16.36 0.64
N TYR A 153 -7.01 -15.67 0.59
CA TYR A 153 -5.79 -16.25 0.05
C TYR A 153 -5.35 -17.50 0.82
N TYR A 154 -5.36 -17.45 2.16
CA TYR A 154 -4.98 -18.61 2.96
C TYR A 154 -6.08 -19.67 3.01
N LEU A 155 -7.34 -19.25 3.24
CA LEU A 155 -8.46 -20.18 3.40
C LEU A 155 -8.80 -20.95 2.11
N SER A 156 -8.49 -20.39 0.94
CA SER A 156 -8.71 -21.07 -0.34
C SER A 156 -7.63 -22.11 -0.67
N ASP A 157 -6.52 -22.13 0.06
CA ASP A 157 -5.38 -23.03 -0.20
C ASP A 157 -4.84 -23.65 1.10
N LEU A 158 -5.78 -24.09 1.96
CA LEU A 158 -5.48 -24.83 3.18
C LEU A 158 -4.69 -26.13 2.93
N PRO A 159 -4.90 -26.91 1.84
CA PRO A 159 -4.15 -28.14 1.59
C PRO A 159 -2.63 -27.94 1.50
N ARG A 160 -2.18 -26.81 0.95
CA ARG A 160 -0.75 -26.47 0.91
C ARG A 160 -0.20 -26.14 2.30
N ILE A 161 -1.02 -25.52 3.14
CA ILE A 161 -0.63 -24.99 4.45
C ILE A 161 -0.63 -26.09 5.52
N GLU A 162 -1.51 -27.08 5.41
CA GLU A 162 -1.57 -28.23 6.34
C GLU A 162 -0.50 -29.29 6.09
N SER A 163 0.24 -29.18 4.99
CA SER A 163 1.29 -30.15 4.66
C SER A 163 2.37 -30.17 5.75
N SER A 164 2.86 -31.36 6.11
CA SER A 164 3.87 -31.52 7.15
C SER A 164 5.24 -30.91 6.77
N ASP A 165 5.48 -30.71 5.47
CA ASP A 165 6.65 -30.05 4.91
C ASP A 165 6.38 -28.59 4.51
N TYR A 166 5.26 -27.99 4.98
CA TYR A 166 4.89 -26.64 4.64
C TYR A 166 5.99 -25.63 4.95
N LEU A 167 6.46 -24.96 3.90
CA LEU A 167 7.37 -23.84 3.96
C LEU A 167 6.69 -22.62 3.33
N PRO A 168 6.51 -21.50 4.07
CA PRO A 168 5.88 -20.31 3.54
C PRO A 168 6.62 -19.77 2.32
N THR A 169 5.88 -19.51 1.25
CA THR A 169 6.39 -18.82 0.07
C THR A 169 6.61 -17.34 0.40
N GLU A 170 7.38 -16.63 -0.44
CA GLU A 170 7.47 -15.16 -0.34
C GLU A 170 6.08 -14.51 -0.40
N GLN A 171 5.16 -15.12 -1.13
CA GLN A 171 3.81 -14.64 -1.28
C GLN A 171 2.97 -14.77 0.00
N ASP A 172 3.18 -15.85 0.77
CA ASP A 172 2.63 -16.01 2.12
C ASP A 172 3.24 -14.95 3.04
N ILE A 173 4.56 -14.77 3.03
CA ILE A 173 5.26 -13.79 3.87
C ILE A 173 4.74 -12.37 3.63
N LEU A 174 4.53 -11.98 2.37
CA LEU A 174 4.00 -10.66 1.99
C LEU A 174 2.57 -10.43 2.52
N ARG A 175 1.77 -11.49 2.63
CA ARG A 175 0.38 -11.47 3.08
C ARG A 175 0.21 -11.71 4.58
N ALA A 176 1.24 -12.25 5.23
CA ALA A 176 1.26 -12.48 6.66
C ALA A 176 1.20 -11.13 7.40
N ARG A 177 0.23 -11.02 8.29
CA ARG A 177 -0.06 -9.82 9.05
C ARG A 177 0.47 -9.97 10.47
N GLN A 178 1.33 -9.05 10.84
CA GLN A 178 1.70 -8.76 12.22
C GLN A 178 1.58 -7.26 12.42
N PRO A 179 0.80 -6.77 13.41
CA PRO A 179 0.73 -5.34 13.69
C PRO A 179 2.12 -4.78 14.03
N THR A 180 2.59 -3.78 13.29
CA THR A 180 3.83 -3.08 13.62
C THR A 180 3.65 -2.26 14.88
N THR A 181 4.51 -2.49 15.87
CA THR A 181 4.60 -1.70 17.09
C THR A 181 5.94 -0.97 17.13
N GLY A 182 5.93 0.29 17.57
CA GLY A 182 7.12 1.12 17.64
C GLY A 182 7.62 1.60 16.27
N ILE A 183 8.93 1.79 16.18
CA ILE A 183 9.66 2.34 15.04
C ILE A 183 10.71 1.33 14.64
N LEU A 184 10.67 0.87 13.39
CA LEU A 184 11.60 -0.11 12.84
C LEU A 184 12.36 0.51 11.68
N GLU A 185 13.69 0.33 11.67
CA GLU A 185 14.55 0.88 10.64
C GLU A 185 15.21 -0.23 9.82
N TYR A 186 15.18 -0.07 8.51
CA TYR A 186 15.69 -1.03 7.54
C TYR A 186 16.69 -0.34 6.61
N PRO A 187 18.00 -0.45 6.89
CA PRO A 187 19.02 0.04 5.98
C PRO A 187 19.18 -0.91 4.80
N PHE A 188 19.36 -0.36 3.59
CA PHE A 188 19.79 -1.10 2.41
C PHE A 188 20.66 -0.21 1.52
N ASP A 189 21.58 -0.84 0.79
CA ASP A 189 22.42 -0.14 -0.20
C ASP A 189 21.79 -0.29 -1.59
N LEU A 190 21.73 0.83 -2.32
CA LEU A 190 21.39 0.84 -3.73
C LEU A 190 22.39 1.70 -4.49
N ASP A 191 23.21 1.08 -5.33
CA ASP A 191 24.22 1.74 -6.15
C ASP A 191 25.16 2.66 -5.34
N GLY A 192 25.53 2.24 -4.12
CA GLY A 192 26.41 2.99 -3.21
C GLY A 192 25.73 4.14 -2.46
N ILE A 193 24.41 4.26 -2.56
CA ILE A 193 23.59 5.15 -1.73
C ILE A 193 22.91 4.30 -0.67
N ILE A 194 23.11 4.68 0.61
CA ILE A 194 22.49 3.98 1.72
C ILE A 194 21.11 4.59 1.95
N PHE A 195 20.06 3.79 1.80
CA PHE A 195 18.70 4.17 2.14
C PHE A 195 18.34 3.59 3.50
N ARG A 196 17.80 4.42 4.39
CA ARG A 196 17.23 4.00 5.67
C ARG A 196 15.73 4.15 5.61
N MET A 197 15.02 3.04 5.46
CA MET A 197 13.56 3.03 5.51
C MET A 197 13.06 2.88 6.93
N VAL A 198 12.13 3.74 7.32
CA VAL A 198 11.54 3.76 8.66
C VAL A 198 10.08 3.34 8.56
N ASP A 199 9.74 2.16 9.10
CA ASP A 199 8.36 1.69 9.28
C ASP A 199 7.86 2.05 10.68
N VAL A 200 6.63 2.56 10.75
CA VAL A 200 5.98 2.94 12.00
C VAL A 200 4.58 2.36 12.07
N GLY A 201 4.11 2.07 13.29
CA GLY A 201 2.74 1.61 13.51
C GLY A 201 1.70 2.61 12.97
N GLY A 202 0.77 2.13 12.14
CA GLY A 202 -0.25 2.96 11.48
C GLY A 202 -1.50 3.28 12.32
N GLN A 203 -1.71 2.53 13.39
CA GLN A 203 -2.86 2.67 14.30
C GLN A 203 -2.76 3.95 15.12
N ARG A 204 -3.90 4.54 15.52
CA ARG A 204 -3.94 5.81 16.28
C ARG A 204 -3.07 5.79 17.55
N SER A 205 -3.07 4.66 18.28
CA SER A 205 -2.26 4.44 19.50
C SER A 205 -0.74 4.55 19.27
N GLU A 206 -0.27 4.25 18.07
CA GLU A 206 1.15 4.25 17.72
C GLU A 206 1.63 5.62 17.18
N ARG A 207 0.72 6.47 16.69
CA ARG A 207 1.09 7.75 16.02
C ARG A 207 1.82 8.73 16.92
N ARG A 208 1.57 8.70 18.24
CA ARG A 208 2.31 9.53 19.22
C ARG A 208 3.82 9.28 19.22
N LYS A 209 4.27 8.09 18.76
CA LYS A 209 5.68 7.72 18.68
C LYS A 209 6.36 8.27 17.44
N TRP A 210 5.60 8.68 16.41
CA TRP A 210 6.15 9.06 15.10
C TRP A 210 7.12 10.23 15.16
N ILE A 211 6.90 11.17 16.09
CA ILE A 211 7.78 12.33 16.27
C ILE A 211 9.25 11.94 16.50
N HIS A 212 9.52 10.76 17.07
CA HIS A 212 10.87 10.27 17.33
C HIS A 212 11.65 9.87 16.06
N CYS A 213 11.03 9.91 14.88
CA CYS A 213 11.68 9.60 13.61
C CYS A 213 11.55 10.70 12.55
N PHE A 214 11.08 11.91 12.90
CA PHE A 214 10.85 12.99 11.92
C PHE A 214 12.10 13.79 11.55
N GLU A 215 13.18 13.65 12.31
CA GLU A 215 14.43 14.34 12.01
C GLU A 215 15.11 13.79 10.75
N ASN A 216 15.64 14.70 9.93
CA ASN A 216 16.45 14.41 8.73
C ASN A 216 15.76 13.48 7.71
N VAL A 217 14.44 13.55 7.57
CA VAL A 217 13.70 12.78 6.58
C VAL A 217 13.89 13.36 5.19
N THR A 218 14.52 12.61 4.30
CA THR A 218 14.72 13.00 2.89
C THR A 218 13.40 12.95 2.12
N SER A 219 12.60 11.92 2.33
CA SER A 219 11.34 11.74 1.61
C SER A 219 10.33 10.94 2.42
N ILE A 220 9.05 11.31 2.26
CA ILE A 220 7.92 10.63 2.86
C ILE A 220 7.28 9.77 1.78
N ILE A 221 7.06 8.50 2.12
CA ILE A 221 6.24 7.58 1.33
C ILE A 221 4.95 7.37 2.11
N PHE A 222 3.87 8.02 1.67
CA PHE A 222 2.56 7.90 2.28
C PHE A 222 1.75 6.82 1.56
N LEU A 223 1.34 5.78 2.27
CA LEU A 223 0.57 4.67 1.72
C LEU A 223 -0.92 4.84 2.01
N VAL A 224 -1.71 4.73 0.94
CA VAL A 224 -3.17 4.75 0.92
C VAL A 224 -3.66 3.40 0.46
N ALA A 225 -4.56 2.76 1.19
CA ALA A 225 -5.25 1.58 0.71
C ALA A 225 -6.48 2.00 -0.09
N LEU A 226 -6.45 1.76 -1.41
CA LEU A 226 -7.56 2.07 -2.30
C LEU A 226 -8.82 1.31 -1.95
N SER A 227 -8.71 0.10 -1.42
CA SER A 227 -9.84 -0.76 -1.08
C SER A 227 -10.59 -0.36 0.20
N GLU A 228 -10.13 0.65 0.95
CA GLU A 228 -10.71 1.06 2.23
C GLU A 228 -11.86 2.08 2.11
N TYR A 229 -12.26 2.42 0.88
CA TYR A 229 -13.28 3.46 0.62
C TYR A 229 -14.66 3.14 1.20
N ASP A 230 -15.00 1.86 1.38
CA ASP A 230 -16.29 1.38 1.88
C ASP A 230 -16.20 0.77 3.29
N GLN A 231 -15.09 0.99 4.00
CA GLN A 231 -14.81 0.38 5.29
C GLN A 231 -14.84 1.40 6.43
N ILE A 232 -15.21 0.90 7.61
CA ILE A 232 -15.22 1.65 8.86
C ILE A 232 -13.92 1.38 9.64
N LEU A 233 -13.44 2.40 10.36
CA LEU A 233 -12.21 2.33 11.14
C LEU A 233 -12.35 1.31 12.27
N PHE A 234 -11.27 0.57 12.54
CA PHE A 234 -11.25 -0.38 13.66
C PHE A 234 -11.41 0.34 15.01
N GLU A 235 -10.79 1.52 15.14
CA GLU A 235 -10.82 2.34 16.35
C GLU A 235 -12.11 3.16 16.52
N SER A 236 -12.99 3.26 15.51
CA SER A 236 -14.21 4.08 15.56
C SER A 236 -15.29 3.61 14.58
N GLU A 237 -16.47 3.25 15.09
CA GLU A 237 -17.58 2.69 14.30
C GLU A 237 -18.28 3.70 13.37
N ASN A 238 -17.99 5.00 13.50
CA ASN A 238 -18.65 6.06 12.72
C ASN A 238 -17.72 6.75 11.71
N GLU A 239 -16.47 6.30 11.60
CA GLU A 239 -15.47 6.95 10.75
C GLU A 239 -15.10 6.04 9.57
N ASN A 240 -15.20 6.59 8.35
CA ASN A 240 -14.71 5.93 7.16
C ASN A 240 -13.17 5.88 7.16
N ARG A 241 -12.59 4.72 6.85
CA ARG A 241 -11.13 4.50 6.87
C ARG A 241 -10.38 5.41 5.89
N MET A 242 -10.94 5.66 4.71
CA MET A 242 -10.31 6.51 3.70
C MET A 242 -10.36 7.98 4.09
N GLU A 243 -11.45 8.45 4.72
CA GLU A 243 -11.52 9.81 5.26
C GLU A 243 -10.51 10.04 6.40
N GLU A 244 -10.35 9.07 7.30
CA GLU A 244 -9.28 9.10 8.33
C GLU A 244 -7.88 9.14 7.68
N SER A 245 -7.64 8.35 6.64
CA SER A 245 -6.38 8.33 5.91
C SER A 245 -6.09 9.66 5.21
N LYS A 246 -7.12 10.30 4.63
CA LYS A 246 -7.04 11.62 4.02
C LYS A 246 -6.74 12.70 5.07
N ALA A 247 -7.43 12.69 6.21
CA ALA A 247 -7.19 13.60 7.31
C ALA A 247 -5.74 13.48 7.83
N LEU A 248 -5.25 12.25 7.99
CA LEU A 248 -3.87 11.98 8.36
C LEU A 248 -2.88 12.51 7.31
N PHE A 249 -3.13 12.29 6.02
CA PHE A 249 -2.28 12.82 4.94
C PHE A 249 -2.18 14.35 4.99
N LYS A 250 -3.32 15.04 5.17
CA LYS A 250 -3.38 16.49 5.34
C LYS A 250 -2.51 16.96 6.52
N THR A 251 -2.57 16.28 7.65
CA THR A 251 -1.72 16.60 8.82
C THR A 251 -0.23 16.39 8.51
N ILE A 252 0.12 15.29 7.83
CA ILE A 252 1.51 15.01 7.49
C ILE A 252 2.07 16.04 6.51
N ILE A 253 1.35 16.38 5.44
CA ILE A 253 1.85 17.32 4.42
C ILE A 253 1.97 18.76 4.95
N THR A 254 1.20 19.11 5.97
CA THR A 254 1.25 20.44 6.63
C THR A 254 2.30 20.54 7.73
N TYR A 255 2.94 19.44 8.15
CA TYR A 255 3.92 19.52 9.23
C TYR A 255 5.18 20.30 8.82
N PRO A 256 5.62 21.28 9.64
CA PRO A 256 6.83 22.06 9.37
C PRO A 256 8.09 21.21 9.22
N TRP A 257 8.19 20.10 9.97
CA TRP A 257 9.27 19.12 9.91
C TRP A 257 9.56 18.60 8.50
N PHE A 258 8.55 18.65 7.62
CA PHE A 258 8.60 18.04 6.30
C PHE A 258 8.61 19.05 5.16
N GLN A 259 8.72 20.35 5.40
CA GLN A 259 8.68 21.36 4.33
C GLN A 259 9.66 21.08 3.19
N HIS A 260 10.86 20.59 3.51
CA HIS A 260 11.89 20.26 2.52
C HIS A 260 11.91 18.78 2.10
N SER A 261 11.07 17.94 2.70
CA SER A 261 10.98 16.53 2.36
C SER A 261 10.10 16.35 1.12
N SER A 262 10.55 15.53 0.17
CA SER A 262 9.68 15.16 -0.96
C SER A 262 8.54 14.24 -0.49
N VAL A 263 7.37 14.32 -1.13
CA VAL A 263 6.20 13.52 -0.78
C VAL A 263 5.85 12.60 -1.93
N ILE A 264 5.73 11.32 -1.62
CA ILE A 264 5.37 10.28 -2.57
C ILE A 264 4.15 9.54 -2.04
N LEU A 265 3.09 9.51 -2.83
CA LEU A 265 1.81 8.91 -2.52
C LEU A 265 1.69 7.56 -3.23
N PHE A 266 1.55 6.50 -2.44
CA PHE A 266 1.29 5.16 -2.95
C PHE A 266 -0.16 4.77 -2.71
N LEU A 267 -0.91 4.68 -3.80
CA LEU A 267 -2.27 4.18 -3.82
C LEU A 267 -2.23 2.67 -4.00
N ASN A 268 -2.08 1.98 -2.87
CA ASN A 268 -1.89 0.55 -2.74
C ASN A 268 -3.23 -0.23 -2.78
N LYS A 269 -3.15 -1.56 -2.86
CA LYS A 269 -4.31 -2.49 -2.94
C LYS A 269 -5.18 -2.21 -4.17
N LYS A 270 -4.54 -1.83 -5.27
CA LYS A 270 -5.20 -1.54 -6.55
C LYS A 270 -6.00 -2.75 -7.08
N ASP A 271 -5.46 -3.95 -6.91
CA ASP A 271 -6.10 -5.24 -7.20
C ASP A 271 -7.43 -5.42 -6.44
N LEU A 272 -7.44 -5.09 -5.15
CA LEU A 272 -8.65 -5.19 -4.34
C LEU A 272 -9.69 -4.11 -4.68
N LEU A 273 -9.25 -2.92 -5.15
CA LEU A 273 -10.16 -1.92 -5.71
C LEU A 273 -10.82 -2.44 -6.99
N GLU A 274 -10.04 -3.03 -7.90
CA GLU A 274 -10.52 -3.59 -9.17
C GLU A 274 -11.59 -4.68 -8.96
N GLU A 275 -11.43 -5.53 -7.95
CA GLU A 275 -12.46 -6.50 -7.55
C GLU A 275 -13.70 -5.79 -6.98
N LYS A 276 -13.49 -4.90 -6.00
CA LYS A 276 -14.56 -4.35 -5.15
C LYS A 276 -15.48 -3.36 -5.86
N ILE A 277 -14.95 -2.56 -6.78
CA ILE A 277 -15.72 -1.50 -7.49
C ILE A 277 -16.88 -2.06 -8.33
N MET A 278 -16.84 -3.36 -8.62
CA MET A 278 -17.87 -4.05 -9.41
C MET A 278 -19.21 -4.21 -8.66
N TYR A 279 -19.19 -4.18 -7.33
CA TYR A 279 -20.38 -4.44 -6.49
C TYR A 279 -20.52 -3.48 -5.29
N SER A 280 -19.50 -2.68 -4.98
CA SER A 280 -19.54 -1.59 -4.00
C SER A 280 -19.24 -0.29 -4.75
N HIS A 281 -20.17 0.65 -4.77
CA HIS A 281 -20.06 1.82 -5.64
C HIS A 281 -19.51 3.02 -4.87
N LEU A 282 -18.49 3.67 -5.44
CA LEU A 282 -17.80 4.79 -4.78
C LEU A 282 -18.75 5.96 -4.45
N VAL A 283 -19.74 6.22 -5.30
CA VAL A 283 -20.73 7.29 -5.11
C VAL A 283 -21.58 7.13 -3.85
N ASP A 284 -21.75 5.90 -3.34
CA ASP A 284 -22.54 5.63 -2.13
C ASP A 284 -21.80 6.10 -0.86
N TYR A 285 -20.47 6.23 -0.94
CA TYR A 285 -19.59 6.67 0.15
C TYR A 285 -19.04 8.08 -0.06
N PHE A 286 -18.89 8.48 -1.33
CA PHE A 286 -18.42 9.79 -1.77
C PHE A 286 -19.40 10.35 -2.79
N PRO A 287 -20.49 11.00 -2.34
CA PRO A 287 -21.56 11.50 -3.21
C PRO A 287 -21.09 12.49 -4.28
N GLU A 288 -19.94 13.12 -4.08
CA GLU A 288 -19.30 14.03 -5.03
C GLU A 288 -18.54 13.32 -6.18
N TYR A 289 -18.54 11.99 -6.23
CA TYR A 289 -17.99 11.23 -7.35
C TYR A 289 -18.97 11.18 -8.53
N GLU A 290 -18.61 11.85 -9.63
CA GLU A 290 -19.41 11.92 -10.87
C GLU A 290 -18.99 10.89 -11.93
N GLY A 291 -17.97 10.06 -11.65
CA GLY A 291 -17.48 9.07 -12.59
C GLY A 291 -18.40 7.85 -12.73
N PRO A 292 -18.17 6.99 -13.75
CA PRO A 292 -18.98 5.80 -13.94
C PRO A 292 -18.85 4.81 -12.76
N LYS A 293 -19.93 4.07 -12.51
CA LYS A 293 -19.95 2.89 -11.63
C LYS A 293 -19.22 1.73 -12.31
N CYS A 294 -18.69 0.80 -11.51
CA CYS A 294 -18.02 -0.42 -11.98
C CYS A 294 -16.81 -0.19 -12.90
N ASP A 295 -16.16 0.98 -12.81
CA ASP A 295 -14.93 1.27 -13.54
C ASP A 295 -13.80 1.63 -12.57
N PRO A 296 -12.75 0.80 -12.47
CA PRO A 296 -11.66 1.03 -11.53
C PRO A 296 -10.76 2.21 -11.93
N VAL A 297 -10.72 2.62 -13.20
CA VAL A 297 -9.80 3.67 -13.64
C VAL A 297 -10.26 5.06 -13.18
N PRO A 298 -11.49 5.54 -13.49
CA PRO A 298 -11.98 6.80 -12.96
C PRO A 298 -12.06 6.81 -11.43
N ALA A 299 -12.39 5.67 -10.80
CA ALA A 299 -12.44 5.54 -9.35
C ALA A 299 -11.08 5.81 -8.68
N ARG A 300 -10.00 5.15 -9.15
CA ARG A 300 -8.66 5.35 -8.56
C ARG A 300 -8.10 6.75 -8.84
N GLU A 301 -8.39 7.32 -10.01
CA GLU A 301 -7.98 8.69 -10.35
C GLU A 301 -8.71 9.72 -9.47
N TYR A 302 -10.01 9.52 -9.23
CA TYR A 302 -10.76 10.36 -8.30
C TYR A 302 -10.19 10.30 -6.88
N ILE A 303 -9.88 9.10 -6.36
CA ILE A 303 -9.25 8.95 -5.05
C ILE A 303 -7.90 9.68 -5.03
N LEU A 304 -7.05 9.52 -6.05
CA LEU A 304 -5.79 10.26 -6.17
C LEU A 304 -6.02 11.78 -6.07
N GLN A 305 -7.01 12.31 -6.80
CA GLN A 305 -7.34 13.74 -6.76
C GLN A 305 -7.81 14.19 -5.37
N LYS A 306 -8.56 13.37 -4.62
CA LYS A 306 -8.94 13.71 -3.23
C LYS A 306 -7.71 13.94 -2.35
N TYR A 307 -6.67 13.11 -2.47
CA TYR A 307 -5.44 13.28 -1.70
C TYR A 307 -4.62 14.48 -2.18
N LEU A 308 -4.46 14.65 -3.50
CA LEU A 308 -3.68 15.78 -4.04
C LEU A 308 -4.28 17.15 -3.69
N LYS A 309 -5.61 17.25 -3.56
CA LYS A 309 -6.29 18.48 -3.11
C LYS A 309 -5.98 18.88 -1.66
N GLU A 310 -5.50 17.95 -0.83
CA GLU A 310 -5.09 18.28 0.54
C GLU A 310 -3.71 18.94 0.62
N ASN A 311 -2.96 18.99 -0.49
CA ASN A 311 -1.68 19.69 -0.55
C ASN A 311 -1.91 21.21 -0.55
N PRO A 312 -1.51 21.93 0.51
CA PRO A 312 -1.71 23.38 0.58
C PRO A 312 -0.73 24.17 -0.29
N ASP A 313 0.37 23.54 -0.73
CA ASP A 313 1.47 24.17 -1.46
C ASP A 313 1.53 23.63 -2.89
N PRO A 314 1.10 24.41 -3.91
CA PRO A 314 1.09 23.97 -5.29
C PRO A 314 2.50 23.76 -5.87
N ASP A 315 3.52 24.42 -5.31
CA ASP A 315 4.91 24.27 -5.76
C ASP A 315 5.53 22.98 -5.22
N ARG A 316 4.98 22.45 -4.12
CA ARG A 316 5.39 21.17 -3.55
C ARG A 316 4.84 20.01 -4.38
N GLN A 317 5.64 19.55 -5.33
CA GLN A 317 5.29 18.40 -6.15
C GLN A 317 5.09 17.11 -5.33
N CYS A 318 3.89 16.55 -5.41
CA CYS A 318 3.56 15.23 -4.87
C CYS A 318 3.62 14.18 -5.99
N TYR A 319 4.52 13.21 -5.87
CA TYR A 319 4.58 12.08 -6.79
C TYR A 319 3.55 11.05 -6.41
N SER A 320 2.92 10.39 -7.38
CA SER A 320 1.93 9.35 -7.09
C SER A 320 2.13 8.12 -7.95
N HIS A 321 1.86 6.95 -7.35
CA HIS A 321 1.88 5.68 -8.03
C HIS A 321 0.75 4.78 -7.53
N PHE A 322 0.05 4.13 -8.46
CA PHE A 322 -0.86 3.03 -8.15
C PHE A 322 -0.06 1.74 -7.97
N THR A 323 -0.26 1.04 -6.86
CA THR A 323 0.55 -0.12 -6.48
C THR A 323 -0.31 -1.28 -5.98
N THR A 324 0.26 -2.47 -6.11
CA THR A 324 -0.20 -3.68 -5.41
C THR A 324 1.04 -4.24 -4.73
N ALA A 325 1.19 -3.98 -3.43
CA ALA A 325 2.38 -4.32 -2.66
C ALA A 325 2.65 -5.84 -2.59
N THR A 326 1.63 -6.66 -2.84
CA THR A 326 1.74 -8.12 -2.91
C THR A 326 2.15 -8.63 -4.30
N GLY A 327 2.16 -7.77 -5.32
CA GLY A 327 2.35 -8.15 -6.72
C GLY A 327 3.76 -7.89 -7.24
N LEU A 328 4.19 -8.68 -8.23
CA LEU A 328 5.53 -8.61 -8.81
C LEU A 328 5.86 -7.26 -9.49
N TYR A 329 4.84 -6.51 -9.90
CA TYR A 329 5.02 -5.21 -10.57
C TYR A 329 5.44 -4.09 -9.62
N VAL A 330 5.30 -4.27 -8.30
CA VAL A 330 5.76 -3.28 -7.31
C VAL A 330 7.26 -3.01 -7.45
N ARG A 331 8.04 -4.01 -7.90
CA ARG A 331 9.48 -3.87 -8.19
C ARG A 331 9.78 -2.71 -9.13
N ARG A 332 8.94 -2.51 -10.15
CA ARG A 332 9.12 -1.43 -11.13
C ARG A 332 8.81 -0.06 -10.52
N SER A 333 7.73 0.04 -9.75
CA SER A 333 7.35 1.28 -9.05
C SER A 333 8.39 1.68 -8.01
N ILE A 334 8.88 0.72 -7.22
CA ILE A 334 9.96 0.90 -6.26
C ILE A 334 11.23 1.39 -6.95
N ARG A 335 11.66 0.71 -8.02
CA ARG A 335 12.87 1.08 -8.75
C ARG A 335 12.77 2.49 -9.33
N LEU A 336 11.64 2.84 -9.94
CA LEU A 336 11.39 4.19 -10.46
C LEU A 336 11.41 5.24 -9.35
N LEU A 337 10.82 4.94 -8.19
CA LEU A 337 10.87 5.81 -7.01
C LEU A 337 12.31 6.06 -6.55
N LEU A 338 13.09 5.00 -6.36
CA LEU A 338 14.47 5.11 -5.87
C LEU A 338 15.34 5.86 -6.87
N VAL A 339 15.20 5.58 -8.17
CA VAL A 339 15.89 6.34 -9.23
C VAL A 339 15.51 7.82 -9.21
N THR A 340 14.21 8.14 -9.03
CA THR A 340 13.73 9.53 -8.99
C THR A 340 14.29 10.30 -7.79
N ILE A 341 14.34 9.65 -6.62
CA ILE A 341 14.95 10.23 -5.41
C ILE A 341 16.46 10.41 -5.62
N SER A 342 17.15 9.39 -6.12
CA SER A 342 18.59 9.46 -6.40
C SER A 342 18.96 10.49 -7.47
N SER A 343 18.14 10.68 -8.51
CA SER A 343 18.40 11.68 -9.56
C SER A 343 18.22 13.10 -9.04
N ARG A 344 17.22 13.35 -8.18
CA ARG A 344 17.03 14.66 -7.54
C ARG A 344 18.21 15.06 -6.67
N LEU A 345 18.78 14.12 -5.93
CA LEU A 345 19.96 14.39 -5.10
C LEU A 345 21.20 14.72 -5.93
N ARG A 346 21.33 14.13 -7.12
CA ARG A 346 22.42 14.45 -8.05
C ARG A 346 22.23 15.80 -8.75
N ALA A 347 20.99 16.24 -8.94
CA ALA A 347 20.68 17.51 -9.60
C ALA A 347 20.95 18.75 -8.71
N GLY A 348 21.05 18.58 -7.39
CA GLY A 348 21.18 19.69 -6.45
C GLY A 348 19.88 20.50 -6.29
N PRO A 349 19.79 21.41 -5.31
CA PRO A 349 18.69 22.38 -5.27
C PRO A 349 18.75 23.25 -6.54
N PRO A 350 17.60 23.69 -7.09
CA PRO A 350 17.61 24.68 -8.16
C PRO A 350 18.39 25.91 -7.66
N GLY A 351 19.50 26.22 -8.30
CA GLY A 351 20.25 27.44 -8.02
C GLY A 351 19.36 28.66 -8.24
N PRO A 352 19.60 29.78 -7.55
CA PRO A 352 18.89 31.02 -7.87
C PRO A 352 19.17 31.32 -9.34
N GLU A 353 18.10 31.45 -10.13
CA GLU A 353 18.19 31.83 -11.54
C GLU A 353 19.01 33.12 -11.60
N THR A 354 20.25 33.03 -12.08
CA THR A 354 20.98 34.22 -12.48
C THR A 354 20.28 34.73 -13.72
N ASN A 355 19.48 35.78 -13.54
CA ASN A 355 19.02 36.67 -14.59
C ASN A 355 20.24 37.13 -15.39
N LEU A 356 20.54 36.40 -16.47
CA LEU A 356 21.38 36.91 -17.54
C LEU A 356 20.47 37.79 -18.39
N GLU A 357 20.51 39.08 -18.06
CA GLU A 357 20.13 40.15 -18.98
C GLU A 357 20.86 39.90 -20.31
N GLY A 358 20.11 39.54 -21.36
CA GLY A 358 20.62 39.52 -22.72
C GLY A 358 20.80 40.95 -23.22
N PRO A 359 21.92 41.30 -23.87
CA PRO A 359 22.05 42.60 -24.49
C PRO A 359 21.20 42.66 -25.77
N SER A 360 20.60 43.83 -25.93
CA SER A 360 19.76 44.27 -27.03
C SER A 360 20.56 44.58 -28.31
N GLY A 361 20.00 44.19 -29.46
CA GLY A 361 20.28 44.79 -30.78
C GLY A 361 21.00 43.90 -31.82
N PRO A 362 20.95 44.27 -33.12
CA PRO A 362 19.76 44.07 -33.95
C PRO A 362 20.01 43.20 -35.19
N GLU A 363 18.90 42.86 -35.86
CA GLU A 363 18.80 42.10 -37.11
C GLU A 363 19.72 42.61 -38.22
N THR A 364 20.33 41.66 -38.96
CA THR A 364 20.68 41.88 -40.37
C THR A 364 20.60 40.56 -41.12
N VAL A 365 19.71 40.53 -42.10
CA VAL A 365 19.56 39.51 -43.14
C VAL A 365 20.76 39.58 -44.08
N LEU A 366 21.34 38.44 -44.49
CA LEU A 366 21.84 38.13 -45.84
C LEU A 366 22.34 36.68 -45.90
N GLY A 367 21.96 35.98 -46.97
CA GLY A 367 22.06 34.52 -47.13
C GLY A 367 23.42 33.97 -47.58
N GLY A 368 23.51 32.63 -47.63
CA GLY A 368 24.65 31.93 -48.22
C GLY A 368 24.79 30.44 -47.87
N SER A 369 24.06 29.59 -48.60
CA SER A 369 24.49 28.30 -49.18
C SER A 369 25.30 27.24 -48.39
N VAL A 370 24.62 26.10 -48.12
CA VAL A 370 24.96 24.69 -48.48
C VAL A 370 26.25 24.01 -47.96
N ARG A 371 26.10 22.98 -47.10
CA ARG A 371 26.32 21.51 -47.32
C ARG A 371 26.36 20.75 -45.98
N SER A 372 25.46 19.78 -45.76
CA SER A 372 25.68 18.31 -45.73
C SER A 372 26.37 17.82 -44.44
N ARG A 373 25.90 16.85 -43.65
CA ARG A 373 25.14 15.61 -43.90
C ARG A 373 24.47 15.17 -42.60
N ASP A 374 23.19 14.80 -42.62
CA ASP A 374 22.57 13.97 -41.58
C ASP A 374 21.91 12.74 -42.22
N GLY A 375 22.43 11.58 -41.84
CA GLY A 375 21.86 10.27 -42.16
C GLY A 375 20.89 9.85 -41.05
N LEU A 376 19.60 10.00 -41.32
CA LEU A 376 18.53 9.49 -40.45
C LEU A 376 18.39 7.97 -40.63
N LEU A 377 18.55 7.22 -39.54
CA LEU A 377 18.22 5.79 -39.46
C LEU A 377 16.69 5.62 -39.40
N ARG A 378 16.16 4.81 -40.32
CA ARG A 378 14.74 4.49 -40.51
C ARG A 378 14.15 3.69 -39.33
N ILE A 379 13.01 4.15 -38.82
CA ILE A 379 12.05 3.37 -38.03
C ILE A 379 11.20 2.54 -39.01
N ARG A 380 11.24 1.20 -38.89
CA ARG A 380 10.34 0.30 -39.64
C ARG A 380 8.98 0.21 -38.93
N ARG A 381 7.91 0.60 -39.62
CA ARG A 381 6.51 0.33 -39.26
C ARG A 381 6.15 -1.12 -39.63
N ALA A 382 5.39 -1.78 -38.75
CA ALA A 382 4.74 -3.06 -38.98
C ALA A 382 3.54 -2.92 -39.95
N PRO A 383 3.19 -3.97 -40.72
CA PRO A 383 2.10 -3.90 -41.69
C PRO A 383 0.72 -4.12 -41.07
N SER A 384 -0.21 -3.32 -41.57
CA SER A 384 -1.66 -3.31 -41.38
C SER A 384 -2.35 -4.58 -41.91
N LEU A 385 -3.26 -5.15 -41.12
CA LEU A 385 -4.28 -6.10 -41.56
C LEU A 385 -5.54 -5.34 -42.03
N PRO A 386 -6.28 -5.84 -43.04
CA PRO A 386 -7.35 -5.10 -43.68
C PRO A 386 -8.70 -5.14 -42.93
N TRP A 387 -9.36 -4.00 -43.02
CA TRP A 387 -10.77 -3.73 -42.74
C TRP A 387 -11.76 -4.77 -43.30
N VAL A 388 -12.78 -5.09 -42.50
CA VAL A 388 -14.06 -5.63 -42.96
C VAL A 388 -15.13 -4.61 -42.56
N GLY A 389 -15.85 -4.08 -43.55
CA GLY A 389 -16.87 -3.04 -43.38
C GLY A 389 -18.20 -3.55 -42.77
N PRO A 390 -19.13 -2.63 -42.46
CA PRO A 390 -20.32 -2.92 -41.67
C PRO A 390 -21.50 -3.39 -42.55
N LEU A 391 -22.22 -4.41 -42.10
CA LEU A 391 -23.54 -4.75 -42.61
C LEU A 391 -24.60 -4.06 -41.76
N GLY A 392 -25.40 -3.21 -42.43
CA GLY A 392 -26.62 -2.60 -41.92
C GLY A 392 -27.85 -3.52 -42.06
N PRO A 393 -29.06 -3.00 -41.80
CA PRO A 393 -30.00 -3.62 -40.86
C PRO A 393 -31.14 -4.39 -41.54
N GLU A 394 -31.71 -5.37 -40.81
CA GLU A 394 -33.06 -5.87 -41.08
C GLU A 394 -33.97 -5.68 -39.86
N THR A 395 -35.15 -5.17 -40.20
CA THR A 395 -36.25 -4.71 -39.36
C THR A 395 -37.19 -5.85 -38.93
N ALA A 396 -37.64 -5.71 -37.67
CA ALA A 396 -39.02 -5.80 -37.19
C ALA A 396 -39.90 -7.03 -37.51
N LEU A 397 -40.44 -7.61 -36.43
CA LEU A 397 -41.82 -8.07 -36.16
C LEU A 397 -41.73 -8.67 -34.73
N GLY A 398 -42.51 -8.37 -33.70
CA GLY A 398 -43.80 -7.72 -33.50
C GLY A 398 -44.42 -8.40 -32.26
N GLY A 399 -45.04 -7.66 -31.33
CA GLY A 399 -45.90 -8.29 -30.32
C GLY A 399 -46.02 -7.63 -28.94
N SER A 400 -47.01 -6.72 -28.81
CA SER A 400 -48.05 -6.72 -27.75
C SER A 400 -47.59 -6.64 -26.27
N VAL A 401 -47.60 -5.48 -25.62
CA VAL A 401 -48.76 -4.88 -24.89
C VAL A 401 -49.51 -5.86 -23.96
N ARG A 402 -49.42 -5.60 -22.65
CA ARG A 402 -50.58 -5.58 -21.73
C ARG A 402 -50.21 -4.84 -20.45
N SER A 403 -50.95 -3.75 -20.20
CA SER A 403 -51.02 -3.11 -18.89
C SER A 403 -51.82 -4.00 -17.93
N ARG A 404 -51.55 -3.82 -16.64
CA ARG A 404 -52.57 -3.92 -15.58
C ARG A 404 -52.09 -3.10 -14.39
N ASP A 405 -52.76 -1.96 -14.23
CA ASP A 405 -52.99 -1.34 -12.93
C ASP A 405 -53.61 -2.39 -12.00
N ASP A 406 -53.16 -2.43 -10.75
CA ASP A 406 -54.11 -2.62 -9.66
C ASP A 406 -53.61 -2.03 -8.34
N LEU A 407 -54.58 -1.45 -7.64
CA LEU A 407 -54.47 -0.59 -6.49
C LEU A 407 -54.16 -1.34 -5.19
N GLY A 408 -53.35 -0.69 -4.35
CA GLY A 408 -53.70 -0.46 -2.94
C GLY A 408 -53.33 -1.54 -1.92
N ARG A 409 -52.43 -1.20 -1.00
CA ARG A 409 -52.79 -0.81 0.38
C ARG A 409 -51.56 -0.58 1.24
N VAL A 410 -51.43 0.66 1.68
CA VAL A 410 -50.66 1.08 2.85
C VAL A 410 -51.30 0.46 4.09
N ARG A 411 -50.49 -0.21 4.93
CA ARG A 411 -50.82 -0.47 6.34
C ARG A 411 -49.67 0.01 7.22
N GLN A 412 -49.89 1.17 7.84
CA GLN A 412 -49.23 1.60 9.07
C GLN A 412 -49.86 0.87 10.26
N VAL A 413 -49.05 0.35 11.18
CA VAL A 413 -49.38 0.17 12.61
C VAL A 413 -48.05 0.17 13.42
N PRO A 414 -48.04 0.42 14.74
CA PRO A 414 -47.45 1.64 15.29
C PRO A 414 -46.28 1.40 16.25
N LYS A 415 -45.54 2.49 16.54
CA LYS A 415 -44.63 2.59 17.67
C LYS A 415 -45.34 2.25 18.99
N ARG A 416 -44.72 1.42 19.81
CA ARG A 416 -44.98 1.35 21.25
C ARG A 416 -43.73 1.85 21.99
N TYR A 417 -44.05 2.53 23.09
CA TYR A 417 -43.19 3.21 24.06
C TYR A 417 -42.11 2.31 24.66
#